data_AF-A0A671VD95-F1
#
_entry.id   AF-A0A671VD95-F1
#
_cell.length_a   1.000
_cell.length_b   1.000
_cell.length_c   1.000
_cell.angle_alpha   90.00
_cell.angle_beta   90.00
_cell.angle_gamma   90.00
#
_symmetry.space_group_name_H-M   'P 1'
#
loop_
_entity.id
_entity.type
_entity.pdbx_description
1 polymer ?
#
loop_
_entity_poly.entity_id
_entity_poly.type
_entity_poly.pdbx_seq_one_letter_code
_entity_poly.pdbx_strand_id
1 'polypeptide(L)'
;MTEFWLISAPGDKTCQQTWDKMMAATTRTNNLSANHKFNIPDLKVSMHLQHQPFLPCCATELKVAQYMADVLEDSRDKVQENLLANGVDLVTYITRFQWDMAKYPIKQSLKNISEIISKQVTQIDNDLKTRASAYNNLKGNLQNLERKNAGSLLTRSLADIVKKEDFVLNSEYLITLLVVVPKTAYTDWQKTYETLAEMVVPRSSNLLFEDNDSGLFSVTLFMKAIDDFKHKARENKFTVRDFQYNEEEMKADKEEMTRLSTDKKKQFVSDGTGKNFLLNLPHPNMDTNLIFISSLQGPLVRWLKVNFSEAFIAWIHIKALRVFVESVLRYGLPVNFQAMLLQPSKKTMKKLREVLNDLYKHLDSSAAAIIDSAMDIPGLNLSQQEYYPYVYYKIDCNLLDFKV
;
A
#
# COMPACT_ATOMS: atom_id res chain seq x y z
N MET A 1 -6.82 6.78 19.20
CA MET A 1 -8.21 6.53 18.76
C MET A 1 -8.49 7.50 17.64
N THR A 2 -8.78 6.96 16.45
CA THR A 2 -8.83 7.67 15.18
C THR A 2 -10.26 7.81 14.64
N GLU A 3 -11.26 7.44 15.43
CA GLU A 3 -12.66 7.59 15.08
C GLU A 3 -13.15 8.99 15.45
N PHE A 4 -13.75 9.67 14.48
CA PHE A 4 -14.41 10.96 14.61
C PHE A 4 -15.85 10.88 14.13
N TRP A 5 -16.71 11.64 14.79
CA TRP A 5 -18.11 11.82 14.45
C TRP A 5 -18.30 13.23 13.92
N LEU A 6 -18.58 13.34 12.64
CA LEU A 6 -18.93 14.60 12.01
C LEU A 6 -20.44 14.76 12.09
N ILE A 7 -20.89 15.72 12.90
CA ILE A 7 -22.31 16.00 13.10
C ILE A 7 -22.64 17.41 12.63
N SER A 8 -23.90 17.64 12.28
CA SER A 8 -24.44 18.97 12.05
C SER A 8 -25.76 19.12 12.79
N ALA A 9 -25.99 20.33 13.30
CA ALA A 9 -27.20 20.72 14.01
C ALA A 9 -27.64 22.12 13.56
N PRO A 10 -28.95 22.42 13.56
CA PRO A 10 -29.46 23.71 13.12
C PRO A 10 -28.98 24.83 14.06
N GLY A 11 -28.82 26.03 13.51
CA GLY A 11 -28.54 27.24 14.27
C GLY A 11 -29.83 27.79 14.89
N ASP A 12 -30.09 27.54 16.17
CA ASP A 12 -31.33 27.99 16.85
C ASP A 12 -31.58 29.51 16.63
N LYS A 13 -30.61 30.35 17.03
CA LYS A 13 -30.56 31.80 16.71
C LYS A 13 -29.25 32.21 16.05
N THR A 14 -28.15 31.57 16.42
CA THR A 14 -26.83 31.71 15.81
C THR A 14 -26.11 30.36 15.86
N CYS A 15 -25.25 30.06 14.87
CA CYS A 15 -24.43 28.84 14.87
C CYS A 15 -23.55 28.73 16.14
N GLN A 16 -23.13 29.87 16.70
CA GLN A 16 -22.35 29.92 17.93
C GLN A 16 -23.12 29.41 19.16
N GLN A 17 -24.42 29.73 19.27
CA GLN A 17 -25.23 29.22 20.37
C GLN A 17 -25.40 27.70 20.29
N THR A 18 -25.60 27.14 19.09
CA THR A 18 -25.66 25.69 18.87
C THR A 18 -24.34 25.03 19.28
N TRP A 19 -23.20 25.64 18.94
CA TRP A 19 -21.88 25.19 19.39
C TRP A 19 -21.75 25.19 20.92
N ASP A 20 -22.10 26.30 21.58
CA ASP A 20 -21.96 26.43 23.04
C ASP A 20 -22.89 25.47 23.79
N LYS A 21 -24.10 25.25 23.27
CA LYS A 21 -25.08 24.28 23.79
C LYS A 21 -24.55 22.85 23.71
N MET A 22 -23.96 22.46 22.58
CA MET A 22 -23.32 21.15 22.44
C MET A 22 -22.10 21.02 23.36
N MET A 23 -21.23 22.03 23.41
CA MET A 23 -20.04 22.03 24.27
C MET A 23 -20.41 21.92 25.75
N ALA A 24 -21.49 22.56 26.18
CA ALA A 24 -22.03 22.45 27.53
C ALA A 24 -22.45 21.00 27.83
N ALA A 25 -23.22 20.37 26.94
CA ALA A 25 -23.75 19.01 27.15
C ALA A 25 -22.66 17.91 27.12
N THR A 26 -21.65 18.06 26.26
CA THR A 26 -20.69 16.99 25.95
C THR A 26 -19.36 17.14 26.69
N THR A 27 -18.60 18.20 26.41
CA THR A 27 -17.24 18.40 26.95
C THR A 27 -17.28 18.98 28.37
N ARG A 28 -18.04 20.07 28.61
CA ARG A 28 -17.98 20.80 29.89
C ARG A 28 -18.64 20.06 31.05
N THR A 29 -19.76 19.39 30.81
CA THR A 29 -20.51 18.71 31.89
C THR A 29 -19.98 17.30 32.18
N ASN A 30 -19.47 16.60 31.16
CA ASN A 30 -19.23 15.16 31.26
C ASN A 30 -17.92 14.68 30.63
N ASN A 31 -17.11 15.58 30.03
CA ASN A 31 -15.87 15.26 29.32
C ASN A 31 -15.97 14.03 28.38
N LEU A 32 -17.06 13.96 27.60
CA LEU A 32 -17.41 12.77 26.81
C LEU A 32 -16.64 12.67 25.49
N SER A 33 -16.25 13.82 24.93
CA SER A 33 -15.58 13.96 23.64
C SER A 33 -14.74 15.24 23.57
N ALA A 34 -13.70 15.21 22.73
CA ALA A 34 -13.01 16.40 22.27
C ALA A 34 -13.71 16.92 21.01
N ASN A 35 -14.08 18.20 21.00
CA ASN A 35 -14.93 18.76 19.95
C ASN A 35 -14.19 19.87 19.21
N HIS A 36 -14.33 19.89 17.89
CA HIS A 36 -13.77 20.90 17.01
C HIS A 36 -14.85 21.46 16.09
N LYS A 37 -14.80 22.75 15.77
CA LYS A 37 -15.66 23.33 14.74
C LYS A 37 -15.20 22.82 13.39
N PHE A 38 -16.16 22.43 12.54
CA PHE A 38 -15.88 21.99 11.19
C PHE A 38 -16.42 23.03 10.20
N ASN A 39 -15.53 23.85 9.66
CA ASN A 39 -15.91 25.04 8.89
C ASN A 39 -16.29 24.65 7.45
N ILE A 40 -17.60 24.60 7.18
CA ILE A 40 -18.15 24.39 5.84
C ILE A 40 -18.62 25.75 5.32
N PRO A 41 -18.13 26.22 4.16
CA PRO A 41 -18.58 27.50 3.59
C PRO A 41 -19.98 27.37 2.99
N ASP A 42 -20.60 28.51 2.71
CA ASP A 42 -21.85 28.55 1.97
C ASP A 42 -21.60 28.16 0.51
N LEU A 43 -22.12 27.00 0.13
CA LEU A 43 -22.02 26.47 -1.22
C LEU A 43 -23.29 26.77 -2.02
N LYS A 44 -23.15 26.95 -3.33
CA LYS A 44 -24.28 27.26 -4.22
C LYS A 44 -25.25 26.07 -4.33
N VAL A 45 -26.39 26.18 -3.65
CA VAL A 45 -27.49 25.20 -3.70
C VAL A 45 -28.22 25.31 -5.04
N SER A 46 -28.30 24.22 -5.80
CA SER A 46 -29.17 24.10 -6.98
C SER A 46 -30.31 23.12 -6.65
N MET A 47 -31.55 23.39 -7.05
CA MET A 47 -32.76 22.58 -6.74
C MET A 47 -32.72 21.08 -7.11
N HIS A 48 -31.68 20.59 -7.80
CA HIS A 48 -31.59 19.21 -8.31
C HIS A 48 -30.71 18.27 -7.44
N LEU A 49 -30.54 18.56 -6.15
CA LEU A 49 -29.63 17.83 -5.25
C LEU A 49 -30.09 16.42 -4.85
N GLN A 50 -31.31 16.02 -5.20
CA GLN A 50 -31.93 14.81 -4.67
C GLN A 50 -31.39 13.48 -5.26
N HIS A 51 -30.61 13.51 -6.35
CA HIS A 51 -30.31 12.29 -7.12
C HIS A 51 -28.85 12.09 -7.55
N GLN A 52 -27.88 12.77 -6.93
CA GLN A 52 -26.47 12.47 -7.20
C GLN A 52 -25.96 11.45 -6.18
N PRO A 53 -25.73 10.18 -6.57
CA PRO A 53 -24.98 9.27 -5.71
C PRO A 53 -23.58 9.84 -5.61
N PHE A 54 -23.29 10.55 -4.52
CA PHE A 54 -21.92 10.95 -4.20
C PHE A 54 -21.07 9.68 -4.29
N LEU A 55 -20.15 9.63 -5.26
CA LEU A 55 -19.32 8.45 -5.52
C LEU A 55 -18.74 7.91 -4.21
N PRO A 56 -18.49 6.60 -4.10
CA PRO A 56 -17.78 6.01 -2.98
C PRO A 56 -16.30 6.42 -3.05
N CYS A 57 -16.02 7.71 -2.80
CA CYS A 57 -14.68 8.28 -2.68
C CYS A 57 -13.89 7.57 -1.57
N CYS A 58 -14.59 6.95 -0.61
CA CYS A 58 -14.05 6.31 0.60
C CYS A 58 -13.12 5.10 0.36
N ALA A 59 -12.94 4.65 -0.89
CA ALA A 59 -12.16 3.44 -1.19
C ALA A 59 -10.76 3.74 -1.73
N THR A 60 -10.53 4.90 -2.35
CA THR A 60 -9.29 5.13 -3.09
C THR A 60 -8.12 5.44 -2.17
N GLU A 61 -8.33 6.29 -1.16
CA GLU A 61 -7.34 6.58 -0.11
C GLU A 61 -6.94 5.32 0.65
N LEU A 62 -7.88 4.41 0.90
CA LEU A 62 -7.62 3.12 1.54
C LEU A 62 -6.78 2.20 0.65
N LYS A 63 -7.12 2.10 -0.64
CA LYS A 63 -6.31 1.33 -1.61
C LYS A 63 -4.89 1.87 -1.69
N VAL A 64 -4.71 3.19 -1.74
CA VAL A 64 -3.38 3.82 -1.80
C VAL A 64 -2.61 3.56 -0.50
N ALA A 65 -3.26 3.67 0.66
CA ALA A 65 -2.64 3.41 1.97
C ALA A 65 -2.22 1.94 2.12
N GLN A 66 -3.09 1.00 1.73
CA GLN A 66 -2.77 -0.42 1.73
C GLN A 66 -1.61 -0.73 0.78
N TYR A 67 -1.64 -0.17 -0.42
CA TYR A 67 -0.56 -0.39 -1.38
C TYR A 67 0.76 0.23 -0.92
N MET A 68 0.73 1.35 -0.19
CA MET A 68 1.92 1.89 0.49
C MET A 68 2.49 0.89 1.49
N ALA A 69 1.64 0.18 2.24
CA ALA A 69 2.07 -0.87 3.17
C ALA A 69 2.67 -2.08 2.45
N ASP A 70 2.10 -2.49 1.32
CA ASP A 70 2.61 -3.59 0.48
C ASP A 70 3.92 -3.22 -0.24
N VAL A 71 4.10 -1.95 -0.58
CA VAL A 71 5.37 -1.46 -1.12
C VAL A 71 6.41 -1.46 0.01
N LEU A 72 6.10 -0.92 1.19
CA LEU A 72 7.00 -0.85 2.34
C LEU A 72 7.02 -2.13 3.21
N GLU A 73 6.99 -3.31 2.59
CA GLU A 73 6.98 -4.63 3.27
C GLU A 73 8.08 -4.76 4.35
N ASP A 74 9.31 -4.33 4.04
CA ASP A 74 10.46 -4.42 4.96
C ASP A 74 10.48 -3.34 6.06
N SER A 75 9.57 -2.35 5.99
CA SER A 75 9.55 -1.20 6.91
C SER A 75 8.13 -0.70 7.18
N ARG A 76 7.20 -1.61 7.51
CA ARG A 76 5.79 -1.30 7.73
C ARG A 76 5.57 -0.27 8.84
N ASP A 77 6.45 -0.20 9.81
CA ASP A 77 6.44 0.76 10.92
C ASP A 77 6.48 2.21 10.42
N LYS A 78 7.14 2.44 9.28
CA LYS A 78 7.28 3.77 8.66
C LYS A 78 6.08 4.16 7.83
N VAL A 79 5.12 3.26 7.54
CA VAL A 79 3.98 3.56 6.66
C VAL A 79 3.20 4.76 7.19
N GLN A 80 2.94 4.81 8.49
CA GLN A 80 2.20 5.91 9.14
C GLN A 80 2.87 7.28 8.94
N GLU A 81 4.21 7.35 8.96
CA GLU A 81 4.97 8.57 8.70
C GLU A 81 4.83 9.09 7.26
N ASN A 82 4.43 8.21 6.34
CA ASN A 82 4.23 8.52 4.93
C ASN A 82 2.77 8.86 4.59
N LEU A 83 1.82 8.54 5.47
CA LEU A 83 0.38 8.79 5.30
C LEU A 83 -0.02 10.16 5.90
N LEU A 84 0.42 11.23 5.23
CA LEU A 84 0.14 12.61 5.63
C LEU A 84 -0.84 13.28 4.66
N ALA A 85 -1.62 14.24 5.16
CA ALA A 85 -2.49 15.09 4.36
C ALA A 85 -1.95 16.53 4.39
N ASN A 86 -1.56 17.08 3.25
CA ASN A 86 -0.89 18.39 3.15
C ASN A 86 0.34 18.52 4.08
N GLY A 87 1.08 17.43 4.29
CA GLY A 87 2.28 17.41 5.15
C GLY A 87 2.00 17.39 6.66
N VAL A 88 0.75 17.38 7.08
CA VAL A 88 0.36 17.17 8.49
C VAL A 88 -0.28 15.80 8.68
N ASP A 89 -0.29 15.29 9.91
CA ASP A 89 -0.96 14.04 10.21
C ASP A 89 -2.49 14.17 10.03
N LEU A 90 -3.16 13.04 9.79
CA LEU A 90 -4.57 12.98 9.43
C LEU A 90 -5.49 13.55 10.52
N VAL A 91 -5.15 13.34 11.79
CA VAL A 91 -5.92 13.84 12.93
C VAL A 91 -5.82 15.36 13.00
N THR A 92 -4.62 15.90 12.89
CA THR A 92 -4.39 17.36 12.83
C THR A 92 -5.10 17.99 11.64
N TYR A 93 -5.06 17.34 10.46
CA TYR A 93 -5.76 17.84 9.28
C TYR A 93 -7.27 17.98 9.50
N ILE A 94 -7.94 16.92 10.00
CA ILE A 94 -9.40 16.94 10.16
C ILE A 94 -9.82 17.89 11.28
N THR A 95 -9.09 17.93 12.40
CA THR A 95 -9.41 18.82 13.53
C THR A 95 -9.23 20.30 13.22
N ARG A 96 -8.41 20.63 12.20
CA ARG A 96 -8.18 21.99 11.70
C ARG A 96 -8.67 22.18 10.26
N PHE A 97 -9.66 21.39 9.85
CA PHE A 97 -10.16 21.41 8.48
C PHE A 97 -10.58 22.83 8.06
N GLN A 98 -10.10 23.20 6.87
CA GLN A 98 -10.56 24.38 6.14
C GLN A 98 -10.87 23.97 4.71
N TRP A 99 -11.93 24.56 4.17
CA TRP A 99 -12.33 24.31 2.80
C TRP A 99 -11.27 24.85 1.81
N ASP A 100 -10.81 23.99 0.91
CA ASP A 100 -9.86 24.36 -0.14
C ASP A 100 -10.59 25.11 -1.26
N MET A 101 -10.66 26.44 -1.13
CA MET A 101 -11.31 27.31 -2.11
C MET A 101 -10.57 27.37 -3.45
N ALA A 102 -9.27 27.03 -3.47
CA ALA A 102 -8.48 27.04 -4.69
C ALA A 102 -8.81 25.81 -5.56
N LYS A 103 -8.94 24.63 -4.94
CA LYS A 103 -9.31 23.39 -5.63
C LYS A 103 -10.82 23.26 -5.85
N TYR A 104 -11.63 23.72 -4.90
CA TYR A 104 -13.09 23.57 -4.91
C TYR A 104 -13.78 24.94 -4.74
N PRO A 105 -13.88 25.76 -5.80
CA PRO A 105 -14.38 27.13 -5.66
C PRO A 105 -15.86 27.18 -5.27
N ILE A 106 -16.18 27.87 -4.18
CA ILE A 106 -17.54 27.97 -3.61
C ILE A 106 -18.57 28.64 -4.56
N LYS A 107 -18.07 29.38 -5.56
CA LYS A 107 -18.91 30.03 -6.59
C LYS A 107 -19.45 29.03 -7.63
N GLN A 108 -18.84 27.85 -7.76
CA GLN A 108 -19.31 26.81 -8.66
C GLN A 108 -20.53 26.07 -8.09
N SER A 109 -21.27 25.40 -8.97
CA SER A 109 -22.37 24.54 -8.53
C SER A 109 -21.82 23.32 -7.78
N LEU A 110 -22.61 22.79 -6.84
CA LEU A 110 -22.27 21.55 -6.13
C LEU A 110 -22.00 20.39 -7.09
N LYS A 111 -22.73 20.31 -8.21
CA LYS A 111 -22.52 19.33 -9.27
C LYS A 111 -21.10 19.44 -9.84
N ASN A 112 -20.67 20.64 -10.24
CA ASN A 112 -19.33 20.84 -10.79
C ASN A 112 -18.23 20.48 -9.78
N ILE A 113 -18.40 20.87 -8.51
CA ILE A 113 -17.44 20.52 -7.45
C ILE A 113 -17.35 18.99 -7.29
N SER A 114 -18.50 18.30 -7.27
CA SER A 114 -18.53 16.84 -7.17
C SER A 114 -17.88 16.16 -8.38
N GLU A 115 -18.05 16.69 -9.59
CA GLU A 115 -17.43 16.19 -10.82
C GLU A 115 -15.90 16.38 -10.80
N ILE A 116 -15.41 17.51 -10.31
CA ILE A 116 -13.97 17.77 -10.13
C ILE A 116 -13.36 16.72 -9.20
N ILE A 117 -13.96 16.49 -8.03
CA ILE A 117 -13.50 15.48 -7.07
C ILE A 117 -13.56 14.08 -7.69
N SER A 118 -14.67 13.76 -8.35
CA SER A 118 -14.87 12.45 -8.99
C SER A 118 -13.80 12.15 -10.04
N LYS A 119 -13.48 13.13 -10.89
CA LYS A 119 -12.44 13.02 -11.91
C LYS A 119 -11.06 12.84 -11.27
N GLN A 120 -10.74 13.62 -10.24
CA GLN A 120 -9.48 13.52 -9.50
C GLN A 120 -9.30 12.12 -8.90
N VAL A 121 -10.30 11.62 -8.17
CA VAL A 121 -10.26 10.30 -7.53
C VAL A 121 -10.16 9.16 -8.55
N THR A 122 -10.88 9.27 -9.67
CA THR A 122 -10.83 8.29 -10.77
C THR A 122 -9.45 8.25 -11.43
N GLN A 123 -8.85 9.43 -11.65
CA GLN A 123 -7.50 9.51 -12.19
C GLN A 123 -6.47 8.86 -11.25
N ILE A 124 -6.57 9.13 -9.93
CA ILE A 124 -5.71 8.51 -8.92
C ILE A 124 -5.85 6.97 -8.93
N ASP A 125 -7.07 6.44 -9.01
CA ASP A 125 -7.31 4.98 -9.04
C ASP A 125 -6.73 4.32 -10.31
N ASN A 126 -6.88 4.96 -11.47
CA ASN A 126 -6.34 4.45 -12.75
C ASN A 126 -4.80 4.50 -12.78
N ASP A 127 -4.21 5.59 -12.30
CA ASP A 127 -2.75 5.73 -12.23
C ASP A 127 -2.16 4.75 -11.22
N LEU A 128 -2.84 4.52 -10.08
CA LEU A 128 -2.43 3.51 -9.09
C LEU A 128 -2.41 2.12 -9.72
N LYS A 129 -3.48 1.71 -10.42
CA LYS A 129 -3.55 0.41 -11.11
C LYS A 129 -2.40 0.21 -12.10
N THR A 130 -2.12 1.23 -12.89
CA THR A 130 -1.06 1.19 -13.92
C THR A 130 0.32 1.03 -13.27
N ARG A 131 0.63 1.85 -12.26
CA ARG A 131 1.90 1.79 -11.53
C ARG A 131 2.04 0.50 -10.72
N ALA A 132 0.94 0.04 -10.12
CA ALA A 132 0.92 -1.18 -9.34
C ALA A 132 1.19 -2.42 -10.19
N SER A 133 0.59 -2.49 -11.39
CA SER A 133 0.86 -3.55 -12.35
C SER A 133 2.34 -3.58 -12.75
N ALA A 134 2.93 -2.43 -13.10
CA ALA A 134 4.34 -2.34 -13.45
C ALA A 134 5.27 -2.80 -12.31
N TYR A 135 5.01 -2.36 -11.08
CA TYR A 135 5.78 -2.77 -9.90
C TYR A 135 5.61 -4.27 -9.58
N ASN A 136 4.39 -4.79 -9.64
CA ASN A 136 4.12 -6.19 -9.36
C ASN A 136 4.74 -7.12 -10.41
N ASN A 137 4.77 -6.71 -11.68
CA ASN A 137 5.48 -7.45 -12.74
C ASN A 137 6.99 -7.49 -12.47
N LEU A 138 7.58 -6.35 -12.09
CA LEU A 138 9.00 -6.28 -11.71
C LEU A 138 9.31 -7.17 -10.50
N LYS A 139 8.49 -7.08 -9.45
CA LYS A 139 8.59 -7.91 -8.24
C LYS A 139 8.46 -9.40 -8.57
N GLY A 140 7.49 -9.77 -9.40
CA GLY A 140 7.26 -11.15 -9.83
C GLY A 140 8.41 -11.71 -10.65
N ASN A 141 8.95 -10.95 -11.60
CA ASN A 141 10.11 -11.33 -12.39
C ASN A 141 11.35 -11.57 -11.51
N LEU A 142 11.60 -10.66 -10.57
CA LEU A 142 12.70 -10.80 -9.62
C LEU A 142 12.52 -12.06 -8.74
N GLN A 143 11.31 -12.26 -8.18
CA GLN A 143 11.03 -13.43 -7.33
C GLN A 143 11.18 -14.75 -8.11
N ASN A 144 10.80 -14.77 -9.39
CA ASN A 144 10.99 -15.95 -10.24
C ASN A 144 12.47 -16.26 -10.47
N LEU A 145 13.31 -15.24 -10.69
CA LEU A 145 14.76 -15.44 -10.80
C LEU A 145 15.38 -15.85 -9.47
N GLU A 146 14.94 -15.25 -8.35
CA GLU A 146 15.42 -15.62 -7.01
C GLU A 146 15.10 -17.08 -6.71
N ARG A 147 13.91 -17.57 -7.08
CA ARG A 147 13.53 -18.99 -6.94
C ARG A 147 14.33 -19.92 -7.84
N LYS A 148 14.77 -19.49 -9.03
CA LYS A 148 15.67 -20.32 -9.86
C LYS A 148 17.05 -20.49 -9.21
N ASN A 149 17.49 -19.49 -8.45
CA ASN A 149 18.78 -19.51 -7.76
C ASN A 149 18.68 -20.10 -6.33
N ALA A 150 17.48 -20.17 -5.76
CA ALA A 150 17.21 -20.73 -4.44
C ALA A 150 16.63 -22.15 -4.56
N GLY A 151 17.33 -23.15 -4.01
CA GLY A 151 16.87 -24.53 -3.99
C GLY A 151 17.98 -25.52 -3.64
N SER A 152 17.65 -26.81 -3.62
CA SER A 152 18.66 -27.88 -3.51
C SER A 152 19.55 -27.88 -4.76
N LEU A 153 20.80 -28.35 -4.62
CA LEU A 153 21.73 -28.59 -5.73
C LEU A 153 21.14 -29.39 -6.90
N LEU A 154 20.10 -30.19 -6.65
CA LEU A 154 19.39 -30.97 -7.67
C LEU A 154 18.57 -30.12 -8.64
N THR A 155 18.09 -28.94 -8.23
CA THR A 155 17.13 -28.14 -9.03
C THR A 155 17.55 -26.69 -9.23
N ARG A 156 18.36 -26.12 -8.34
CA ARG A 156 18.84 -24.74 -8.46
C ARG A 156 19.72 -24.55 -9.69
N SER A 157 19.79 -23.30 -10.15
CA SER A 157 20.84 -22.86 -11.07
C SER A 157 22.21 -23.09 -10.45
N LEU A 158 23.14 -23.59 -11.26
CA LEU A 158 24.54 -23.83 -10.89
C LEU A 158 25.44 -22.67 -11.34
N ALA A 159 24.90 -21.71 -12.11
CA ALA A 159 25.65 -20.60 -12.68
C ALA A 159 26.27 -19.65 -11.63
N ASP A 160 25.71 -19.61 -10.43
CA ASP A 160 26.27 -18.82 -9.32
C ASP A 160 27.28 -19.58 -8.46
N ILE A 161 27.40 -20.89 -8.66
CA ILE A 161 28.28 -21.79 -7.91
C ILE A 161 29.58 -22.06 -8.68
N VAL A 162 29.45 -22.41 -9.97
CA VAL A 162 30.56 -22.92 -10.76
C VAL A 162 31.37 -21.80 -11.40
N LYS A 163 32.67 -22.03 -11.58
CA LYS A 163 33.59 -21.07 -12.18
C LYS A 163 34.21 -21.64 -13.45
N LYS A 164 34.86 -20.77 -14.23
CA LYS A 164 35.54 -21.15 -15.47
C LYS A 164 36.62 -22.21 -15.25
N GLU A 165 37.31 -22.13 -14.11
CA GLU A 165 38.41 -23.03 -13.76
C GLU A 165 37.96 -24.46 -13.44
N ASP A 166 36.67 -24.65 -13.15
CA ASP A 166 36.10 -25.95 -12.81
C ASP A 166 35.86 -26.83 -14.05
N PHE A 167 35.98 -26.28 -15.27
CA PHE A 167 35.68 -26.98 -16.52
C PHE A 167 36.88 -27.05 -17.47
N VAL A 168 37.04 -28.20 -18.10
CA VAL A 168 37.88 -28.33 -19.30
C VAL A 168 37.09 -27.80 -20.51
N LEU A 169 37.48 -26.61 -20.98
CA LEU A 169 36.86 -25.94 -22.14
C LEU A 169 37.63 -26.24 -23.44
N ASN A 170 36.92 -26.17 -24.57
CA ASN A 170 37.50 -26.31 -25.93
C ASN A 170 38.28 -27.61 -26.17
N SER A 171 37.94 -28.70 -25.48
CA SER A 171 38.50 -30.03 -25.76
C SER A 171 37.59 -30.79 -26.73
N GLU A 172 38.20 -31.45 -27.71
CA GLU A 172 37.47 -32.32 -28.64
C GLU A 172 37.08 -33.68 -28.02
N TYR A 173 37.73 -34.05 -26.91
CA TYR A 173 37.64 -35.40 -26.35
C TYR A 173 37.19 -35.44 -24.90
N LEU A 174 37.47 -34.39 -24.13
CA LEU A 174 37.17 -34.32 -22.70
C LEU A 174 35.98 -33.41 -22.43
N ILE A 175 35.17 -33.82 -21.47
CA ILE A 175 34.07 -33.02 -20.92
C ILE A 175 34.14 -33.06 -19.41
N THR A 176 33.70 -31.98 -18.76
CA THR A 176 33.52 -31.95 -17.31
C THR A 176 32.03 -32.02 -17.00
N LEU A 177 31.63 -33.03 -16.24
CA LEU A 177 30.26 -33.20 -15.74
C LEU A 177 30.17 -32.76 -14.28
N LEU A 178 28.98 -32.32 -13.89
CA LEU A 178 28.67 -31.97 -12.52
C LEU A 178 27.79 -33.08 -11.90
N VAL A 179 28.15 -33.52 -10.71
CA VAL A 179 27.48 -34.63 -10.03
C VAL A 179 27.08 -34.22 -8.63
N VAL A 180 25.79 -34.38 -8.31
CA VAL A 180 25.24 -34.19 -6.98
C VAL A 180 25.32 -35.50 -6.24
N VAL A 181 26.05 -35.49 -5.13
CA VAL A 181 26.32 -36.65 -4.28
C VAL A 181 25.74 -36.37 -2.89
N PRO A 182 24.96 -37.28 -2.28
CA PRO A 182 24.52 -37.13 -0.89
C PRO A 182 25.70 -37.15 0.09
N LYS A 183 25.65 -36.36 1.17
CA LYS A 183 26.73 -36.31 2.18
C LYS A 183 27.11 -37.67 2.75
N THR A 184 26.12 -38.54 2.93
CA THR A 184 26.31 -39.90 3.43
C THR A 184 27.16 -40.78 2.51
N ALA A 185 27.31 -40.41 1.24
CA ALA A 185 27.97 -41.19 0.20
C ALA A 185 29.27 -40.55 -0.33
N TYR A 186 29.82 -39.52 0.32
CA TYR A 186 31.06 -38.85 -0.12
C TYR A 186 32.27 -39.79 -0.14
N THR A 187 32.40 -40.63 0.88
CA THR A 187 33.49 -41.60 0.96
C THR A 187 33.39 -42.65 -0.13
N ASP A 188 32.17 -43.03 -0.48
CA ASP A 188 31.91 -44.03 -1.51
C ASP A 188 32.20 -43.42 -2.89
N TRP A 189 31.70 -42.20 -3.13
CA TRP A 189 32.00 -41.42 -4.32
C TRP A 189 33.49 -41.34 -4.62
N GLN A 190 34.30 -40.89 -3.64
CA GLN A 190 35.75 -40.76 -3.83
C GLN A 190 36.46 -42.08 -4.16
N LYS A 191 35.94 -43.21 -3.66
CA LYS A 191 36.52 -44.53 -3.94
C LYS A 191 36.07 -45.09 -5.29
N THR A 192 34.86 -44.79 -5.73
CA THR A 192 34.23 -45.48 -6.86
C THR A 192 34.23 -44.69 -8.16
N TYR A 193 34.27 -43.35 -8.11
CA TYR A 193 34.01 -42.53 -9.31
C TYR A 193 34.98 -42.81 -10.46
N GLU A 194 36.25 -43.09 -10.16
CA GLU A 194 37.29 -43.39 -11.15
C GLU A 194 37.03 -44.70 -11.92
N THR A 195 36.30 -45.63 -11.31
CA THR A 195 36.00 -46.95 -11.88
C THR A 195 34.55 -47.09 -12.36
N LEU A 196 33.74 -46.04 -12.28
CA LEU A 196 32.34 -46.08 -12.76
C LEU A 196 32.29 -46.35 -14.28
N ALA A 197 33.21 -45.75 -15.04
CA ALA A 197 33.37 -45.99 -16.47
C ALA A 197 34.86 -46.02 -16.85
N GLU A 198 35.21 -46.69 -17.95
CA GLU A 198 36.61 -46.93 -18.34
C GLU A 198 37.39 -45.64 -18.66
N MET A 199 36.72 -44.64 -19.23
CA MET A 199 37.35 -43.40 -19.71
C MET A 199 37.11 -42.20 -18.76
N VAL A 200 37.19 -42.44 -17.46
CA VAL A 200 37.15 -41.37 -16.44
C VAL A 200 38.59 -40.93 -16.15
N VAL A 201 38.82 -39.61 -16.03
CA VAL A 201 40.15 -39.08 -15.69
C VAL A 201 40.38 -39.23 -14.19
N PRO A 202 41.41 -39.99 -13.73
CA PRO A 202 41.69 -40.16 -12.31
C PRO A 202 42.08 -38.83 -11.66
N ARG A 203 41.77 -38.67 -10.36
CA ARG A 203 42.00 -37.46 -9.56
C ARG A 203 41.39 -36.17 -10.14
N SER A 204 40.43 -36.28 -11.05
CA SER A 204 39.73 -35.12 -11.63
C SER A 204 38.56 -34.61 -10.79
N SER A 205 38.11 -35.35 -9.76
CA SER A 205 36.94 -34.93 -9.00
C SER A 205 37.25 -33.93 -7.89
N ASN A 206 36.58 -32.78 -7.94
CA ASN A 206 36.69 -31.73 -6.93
C ASN A 206 35.31 -31.36 -6.37
N LEU A 207 35.24 -31.09 -5.06
CA LEU A 207 34.03 -30.56 -4.42
C LEU A 207 33.93 -29.05 -4.69
N LEU A 208 32.89 -28.62 -5.41
CA LEU A 208 32.68 -27.22 -5.78
C LEU A 208 31.84 -26.47 -4.73
N PHE A 209 30.80 -27.12 -4.22
CA PHE A 209 29.87 -26.53 -3.25
C PHE A 209 29.17 -27.62 -2.45
N GLU A 210 28.86 -27.33 -1.19
CA GLU A 210 28.15 -28.22 -0.28
C GLU A 210 26.93 -27.49 0.29
N ASP A 211 25.74 -28.11 0.19
CA ASP A 211 24.52 -27.65 0.85
C ASP A 211 24.28 -28.44 2.15
N ASN A 212 23.07 -28.42 2.72
CA ASN A 212 22.79 -29.15 3.97
C ASN A 212 22.80 -30.68 3.79
N ASP A 213 22.44 -31.19 2.61
CA ASP A 213 22.14 -32.60 2.36
C ASP A 213 23.10 -33.27 1.37
N SER A 214 23.67 -32.51 0.43
CA SER A 214 24.43 -32.99 -0.72
C SER A 214 25.60 -32.06 -1.09
N GLY A 215 26.53 -32.60 -1.87
CA GLY A 215 27.67 -31.86 -2.45
C GLY A 215 27.65 -31.92 -3.96
N LEU A 216 28.07 -30.83 -4.59
CA LEU A 216 28.29 -30.72 -6.02
C LEU A 216 29.76 -30.99 -6.31
N PHE A 217 30.02 -32.07 -7.05
CA PHE A 217 31.36 -32.43 -7.50
C PHE A 217 31.50 -32.21 -9.00
N SER A 218 32.67 -31.77 -9.46
CA SER A 218 33.06 -31.90 -10.86
C SER A 218 33.71 -33.26 -11.11
N VAL A 219 33.63 -33.77 -12.34
CA VAL A 219 34.40 -34.93 -12.83
C VAL A 219 34.72 -34.72 -14.30
N THR A 220 35.97 -34.96 -14.69
CA THR A 220 36.36 -34.94 -16.10
C THR A 220 36.43 -36.36 -16.66
N LEU A 221 35.83 -36.58 -17.82
CA LEU A 221 35.85 -37.87 -18.52
C LEU A 221 35.82 -37.65 -20.04
N PHE A 222 36.05 -38.72 -20.80
CA PHE A 222 35.94 -38.65 -22.25
C PHE A 222 34.48 -38.59 -22.70
N MET A 223 34.20 -37.83 -23.76
CA MET A 223 32.83 -37.63 -24.28
C MET A 223 32.13 -38.95 -24.64
N LYS A 224 32.88 -39.97 -25.08
CA LYS A 224 32.34 -41.29 -25.42
C LYS A 224 31.79 -42.07 -24.22
N ALA A 225 32.21 -41.74 -22.99
CA ALA A 225 31.80 -42.44 -21.77
C ALA A 225 30.67 -41.72 -21.01
N ILE A 226 30.11 -40.62 -21.53
CA ILE A 226 29.08 -39.82 -20.83
C ILE A 226 27.88 -40.67 -20.45
N ASP A 227 27.32 -41.43 -21.40
CA ASP A 227 26.07 -42.17 -21.17
C ASP A 227 26.25 -43.35 -20.20
N ASP A 228 27.35 -44.10 -20.35
CA ASP A 228 27.71 -45.19 -19.42
C ASP A 228 27.95 -44.64 -18.01
N PHE A 229 28.69 -43.54 -17.89
CA PHE A 229 28.93 -42.88 -16.61
C PHE A 229 27.62 -42.38 -15.97
N LYS A 230 26.74 -41.73 -16.73
CA LYS A 230 25.41 -41.30 -16.24
C LYS A 230 24.53 -42.47 -15.82
N HIS A 231 24.64 -43.62 -16.49
CA HIS A 231 23.90 -44.82 -16.11
C HIS A 231 24.40 -45.37 -14.77
N LYS A 232 25.70 -45.64 -14.64
CA LYS A 232 26.29 -46.19 -13.41
C LYS A 232 26.24 -45.22 -12.23
N ALA A 233 26.33 -43.91 -12.49
CA ALA A 233 26.12 -42.89 -11.47
C ALA A 233 24.71 -43.00 -10.86
N ARG A 234 23.67 -43.17 -11.69
CA ARG A 234 22.29 -43.34 -11.23
C ARG A 234 22.10 -44.63 -10.44
N GLU A 235 22.72 -45.73 -10.83
CA GLU A 235 22.69 -46.99 -10.06
C GLU A 235 23.26 -46.83 -8.65
N ASN A 236 24.31 -46.00 -8.51
CA ASN A 236 24.93 -45.66 -7.23
C ASN A 236 24.25 -44.48 -6.51
N LYS A 237 23.06 -44.05 -6.97
CA LYS A 237 22.28 -42.93 -6.41
C LYS A 237 22.98 -41.56 -6.51
N PHE A 238 23.92 -41.41 -7.42
CA PHE A 238 24.53 -40.13 -7.77
C PHE A 238 23.74 -39.50 -8.91
N THR A 239 23.44 -38.21 -8.80
CA THR A 239 22.67 -37.49 -9.84
C THR A 239 23.59 -36.60 -10.66
N VAL A 240 23.77 -36.93 -11.93
CA VAL A 240 24.52 -36.08 -12.87
C VAL A 240 23.63 -34.93 -13.33
N ARG A 241 24.10 -33.69 -13.20
CA ARG A 241 23.40 -32.48 -13.65
C ARG A 241 23.79 -32.19 -15.09
N ASP A 242 22.78 -32.04 -15.95
CA ASP A 242 22.98 -31.55 -17.30
C ASP A 242 23.29 -30.05 -17.23
N PHE A 243 24.56 -29.70 -17.39
CA PHE A 243 25.04 -28.33 -17.35
C PHE A 243 26.13 -28.14 -18.40
N GLN A 244 26.00 -27.12 -19.23
CA GLN A 244 27.00 -26.71 -20.19
C GLN A 244 27.51 -25.33 -19.79
N TYR A 245 28.82 -25.21 -19.57
CA TYR A 245 29.42 -23.93 -19.20
C TYR A 245 29.37 -22.97 -20.39
N ASN A 246 28.66 -21.86 -20.22
CA ASN A 246 28.59 -20.78 -21.19
C ASN A 246 28.77 -19.43 -20.47
N GLU A 247 29.93 -18.80 -20.66
CA GLU A 247 30.31 -17.57 -19.97
C GLU A 247 29.38 -16.40 -20.32
N GLU A 248 28.90 -16.32 -21.57
CA GLU A 248 28.02 -15.25 -22.04
C GLU A 248 26.63 -15.33 -21.41
N GLU A 249 26.05 -16.54 -21.38
CA GLU A 249 24.71 -16.80 -20.81
C GLU A 249 24.71 -16.59 -19.29
N MET A 250 25.70 -17.12 -18.59
CA MET A 250 25.83 -16.96 -17.14
C MET A 250 26.02 -15.49 -16.74
N LYS A 251 26.79 -14.73 -17.53
CA LYS A 251 26.98 -13.30 -17.31
C LYS A 251 25.68 -12.53 -17.57
N ALA A 252 24.96 -12.84 -18.65
CA ALA A 252 23.68 -12.22 -18.97
C ALA A 252 22.63 -12.43 -17.87
N ASP A 253 22.52 -13.66 -17.34
CA ASP A 253 21.59 -13.98 -16.23
C ASP A 253 21.93 -13.19 -14.95
N LYS A 254 23.22 -13.09 -14.62
CA LYS A 254 23.68 -12.35 -13.44
C LYS A 254 23.47 -10.83 -13.59
N GLU A 255 23.72 -10.30 -14.79
CA GLU A 255 23.46 -8.91 -15.14
C GLU A 255 21.96 -8.61 -15.07
N GLU A 256 21.11 -9.49 -15.59
CA GLU A 256 19.65 -9.35 -15.52
C GLU A 256 19.14 -9.36 -14.07
N MET A 257 19.60 -10.30 -13.24
CA MET A 257 19.27 -10.34 -11.81
C MET A 257 19.67 -9.03 -11.11
N THR A 258 20.88 -8.56 -11.37
CA THR A 258 21.41 -7.32 -10.78
C THR A 258 20.60 -6.11 -11.25
N ARG A 259 20.25 -6.06 -12.54
CA ARG A 259 19.41 -5.01 -13.15
C ARG A 259 18.04 -4.98 -12.48
N LEU A 260 17.34 -6.11 -12.40
CA LEU A 260 15.99 -6.17 -11.82
C LEU A 260 15.98 -5.83 -10.32
N SER A 261 16.98 -6.27 -9.56
CA SER A 261 17.16 -5.90 -8.15
C SER A 261 17.41 -4.39 -7.99
N THR A 262 18.25 -3.82 -8.85
CA THR A 262 18.52 -2.37 -8.88
C THR A 262 17.29 -1.57 -9.27
N ASP A 263 16.55 -2.00 -10.29
CA ASP A 263 15.34 -1.34 -10.75
C ASP A 263 14.24 -1.39 -9.69
N LYS A 264 14.11 -2.51 -8.97
CA LYS A 264 13.22 -2.61 -7.80
C LYS A 264 13.65 -1.59 -6.74
N LYS A 265 14.93 -1.56 -6.37
CA LYS A 265 15.47 -0.63 -5.36
C LYS A 265 15.29 0.84 -5.73
N LYS A 266 15.43 1.20 -7.01
CA LYS A 266 15.18 2.57 -7.51
C LYS A 266 13.75 3.03 -7.31
N GLN A 267 12.77 2.11 -7.27
CA GLN A 267 11.38 2.48 -6.93
C GLN A 267 11.22 2.92 -5.47
N PHE A 268 12.17 2.55 -4.60
CA PHE A 268 12.18 2.83 -3.16
C PHE A 268 13.08 3.97 -2.72
N VAL A 269 14.24 4.10 -3.37
CA VAL A 269 15.28 5.06 -2.99
C VAL A 269 15.71 5.80 -4.25
N SER A 270 15.73 7.13 -4.18
CA SER A 270 16.32 7.96 -5.22
C SER A 270 17.83 7.73 -5.25
N ASP A 271 18.43 7.52 -6.43
CA ASP A 271 19.89 7.45 -6.57
C ASP A 271 20.52 8.70 -5.93
N GLY A 272 21.58 8.50 -5.17
CA GLY A 272 22.17 9.48 -4.24
C GLY A 272 22.74 10.76 -4.87
N THR A 273 22.46 11.07 -6.14
CA THR A 273 22.83 12.33 -6.80
C THR A 273 22.24 13.57 -6.13
N GLY A 274 21.17 13.43 -5.34
CA GLY A 274 20.63 14.52 -4.50
C GLY A 274 21.48 14.88 -3.26
N LYS A 275 22.40 14.00 -2.82
CA LYS A 275 23.25 14.28 -1.64
C LYS A 275 24.25 15.41 -1.91
N ASN A 276 24.74 15.55 -3.14
CA ASN A 276 25.73 16.56 -3.50
C ASN A 276 25.17 17.99 -3.64
N PHE A 277 23.83 18.14 -3.70
CA PHE A 277 23.20 19.46 -3.85
C PHE A 277 23.12 20.23 -2.51
N LEU A 278 23.08 19.54 -1.38
CA LEU A 278 22.90 20.16 -0.05
C LEU A 278 24.19 20.38 0.74
N LEU A 279 25.32 19.78 0.34
CA LEU A 279 26.62 20.11 0.92
C LEU A 279 27.04 21.58 0.64
N ASN A 280 26.33 22.28 -0.25
CA ASN A 280 26.65 23.64 -0.70
C ASN A 280 25.61 24.71 -0.31
N LEU A 281 24.61 24.41 0.54
CA LEU A 281 23.59 25.39 0.93
C LEU A 281 23.79 25.92 2.36
N PRO A 282 23.81 27.25 2.57
CA PRO A 282 23.96 27.84 3.89
C PRO A 282 22.63 27.79 4.65
N HIS A 283 22.59 27.01 5.73
CA HIS A 283 21.53 26.86 6.73
C HIS A 283 20.25 26.09 6.30
N PRO A 284 20.11 24.80 6.66
CA PRO A 284 18.88 24.03 6.44
C PRO A 284 17.79 24.39 7.46
N ASN A 285 16.64 24.89 7.00
CA ASN A 285 15.40 25.08 7.79
C ASN A 285 14.54 23.80 7.82
N MET A 286 13.57 23.69 8.76
CA MET A 286 12.64 22.54 8.89
C MET A 286 11.97 22.11 7.57
N ASP A 287 11.56 23.06 6.72
CA ASP A 287 10.96 22.77 5.41
C ASP A 287 11.95 22.12 4.42
N THR A 288 13.23 22.49 4.51
CA THR A 288 14.29 21.91 3.66
C THR A 288 14.60 20.46 4.05
N ASN A 289 14.45 20.09 5.32
CA ASN A 289 14.56 18.70 5.78
C ASN A 289 13.38 17.84 5.29
N LEU A 290 12.16 18.40 5.26
CA LEU A 290 10.98 17.69 4.73
C LEU A 290 11.09 17.43 3.22
N ILE A 291 11.58 18.43 2.47
CA ILE A 291 11.89 18.31 1.05
C ILE A 291 13.01 17.27 0.83
N PHE A 292 14.04 17.25 1.68
CA PHE A 292 15.15 16.29 1.59
C PHE A 292 14.71 14.84 1.87
N ILE A 293 13.91 14.61 2.91
CA ILE A 293 13.33 13.28 3.22
C ILE A 293 12.42 12.81 2.09
N SER A 294 11.67 13.73 1.45
CA SER A 294 10.87 13.41 0.26
C SER A 294 11.72 13.12 -1.00
N SER A 295 12.94 13.68 -1.08
CA SER A 295 13.88 13.48 -2.21
C SER A 295 14.73 12.21 -2.09
N LEU A 296 14.82 11.61 -0.89
CA LEU A 296 15.52 10.36 -0.64
C LEU A 296 14.68 9.13 -1.03
N GLN A 297 13.36 9.31 -1.20
CA GLN A 297 12.44 8.24 -1.54
C GLN A 297 12.28 8.09 -3.06
N GLY A 298 12.14 6.84 -3.49
CA GLY A 298 12.01 6.48 -4.89
C GLY A 298 10.68 6.95 -5.50
N PRO A 299 10.57 6.95 -6.84
CA PRO A 299 9.46 7.56 -7.56
C PRO A 299 8.09 7.00 -7.18
N LEU A 300 7.99 5.70 -6.91
CA LEU A 300 6.73 5.05 -6.56
C LEU A 300 6.23 5.51 -5.18
N VAL A 301 7.09 5.48 -4.16
CA VAL A 301 6.76 5.91 -2.79
C VAL A 301 6.36 7.39 -2.77
N ARG A 302 7.14 8.25 -3.46
CA ARG A 302 6.82 9.67 -3.59
C ARG A 302 5.47 9.89 -4.24
N TRP A 303 5.16 9.15 -5.31
CA TRP A 303 3.87 9.24 -5.98
C TRP A 303 2.73 8.80 -5.06
N LEU A 304 2.88 7.69 -4.33
CA LEU A 304 1.88 7.19 -3.39
C LEU A 304 1.60 8.20 -2.28
N LYS A 305 2.62 8.86 -1.71
CA LYS A 305 2.45 9.91 -0.70
C LYS A 305 1.57 11.06 -1.17
N VAL A 306 1.93 11.62 -2.33
CA VAL A 306 1.23 12.78 -2.90
C VAL A 306 -0.22 12.41 -3.19
N ASN A 307 -0.45 11.27 -3.84
CA ASN A 307 -1.79 10.87 -4.24
C ASN A 307 -2.64 10.36 -3.08
N PHE A 308 -2.02 9.82 -2.02
CA PHE A 308 -2.70 9.54 -0.77
C PHE A 308 -3.21 10.84 -0.13
N SER A 309 -2.35 11.86 -0.01
CA SER A 309 -2.74 13.17 0.51
C SER A 309 -3.91 13.76 -0.27
N GLU A 310 -3.81 13.77 -1.61
CA GLU A 310 -4.87 14.29 -2.49
C GLU A 310 -6.19 13.50 -2.35
N ALA A 311 -6.12 12.16 -2.30
CA ALA A 311 -7.31 11.31 -2.13
C ALA A 311 -7.96 11.53 -0.75
N PHE A 312 -7.17 11.64 0.32
CA PHE A 312 -7.68 11.89 1.66
C PHE A 312 -8.34 13.28 1.77
N ILE A 313 -7.71 14.31 1.21
CA ILE A 313 -8.27 15.67 1.15
C ILE A 313 -9.61 15.65 0.40
N ALA A 314 -9.66 15.00 -0.76
CA ALA A 314 -10.89 14.85 -1.55
C ALA A 314 -11.99 14.13 -0.76
N TRP A 315 -11.65 13.08 -0.02
CA TRP A 315 -12.58 12.34 0.84
C TRP A 315 -13.21 13.22 1.93
N ILE A 316 -12.39 14.01 2.63
CA ILE A 316 -12.89 14.94 3.66
C ILE A 316 -13.79 16.03 3.04
N HIS A 317 -13.46 16.54 1.85
CA HIS A 317 -14.31 17.49 1.14
C HIS A 317 -15.64 16.87 0.69
N ILE A 318 -15.66 15.60 0.28
CA ILE A 318 -16.91 14.88 0.02
C ILE A 318 -17.75 14.70 1.29
N LYS A 319 -17.13 14.40 2.44
CA LYS A 319 -17.83 14.35 3.73
C LYS A 319 -18.44 15.72 4.07
N ALA A 320 -17.70 16.80 3.87
CA ALA A 320 -18.20 18.16 4.05
C ALA A 320 -19.38 18.47 3.12
N LEU A 321 -19.30 18.11 1.83
CA LEU A 321 -20.39 18.26 0.87
C LEU A 321 -21.64 17.48 1.29
N ARG A 322 -21.48 16.24 1.73
CA ARG A 322 -22.60 15.41 2.20
C ARG A 322 -23.28 16.01 3.43
N VAL A 323 -22.50 16.48 4.40
CA VAL A 323 -23.03 17.18 5.59
C VAL A 323 -23.76 18.45 5.19
N PHE A 324 -23.22 19.25 4.28
CA PHE A 324 -23.86 20.46 3.78
C PHE A 324 -25.22 20.15 3.14
N VAL A 325 -25.25 19.22 2.18
CA VAL A 325 -26.46 18.87 1.44
C VAL A 325 -27.52 18.30 2.38
N GLU A 326 -27.15 17.39 3.28
CA GLU A 326 -28.10 16.81 4.23
C GLU A 326 -28.60 17.83 5.25
N SER A 327 -27.75 18.76 5.69
CA SER A 327 -28.17 19.85 6.58
C SER A 327 -29.17 20.78 5.91
N VAL A 328 -28.97 21.10 4.63
CA VAL A 328 -29.94 21.92 3.86
C VAL A 328 -31.25 21.16 3.64
N LEU A 329 -31.20 19.85 3.37
CA LEU A 329 -32.40 19.03 3.18
C LEU A 329 -33.20 18.86 4.48
N ARG A 330 -32.53 18.73 5.63
CA ARG A 330 -33.19 18.55 6.93
C ARG A 330 -33.62 19.86 7.59
N TYR A 331 -32.81 20.91 7.49
CA TYR A 331 -33.02 22.17 8.23
C TYR A 331 -33.58 23.30 7.37
N GLY A 332 -33.59 23.14 6.04
CA GLY A 332 -34.13 24.12 5.10
C GLY A 332 -33.21 25.31 4.82
N LEU A 333 -33.79 26.34 4.21
CA LEU A 333 -33.13 27.61 3.90
C LEU A 333 -33.70 28.73 4.78
N PRO A 334 -32.92 29.79 5.11
CA PRO A 334 -31.51 30.01 4.72
C PRO A 334 -30.55 29.01 5.41
N VAL A 335 -29.39 28.79 4.80
CA VAL A 335 -28.37 27.88 5.34
C VAL A 335 -27.91 28.38 6.70
N ASN A 336 -28.35 27.72 7.77
CA ASN A 336 -28.06 28.10 9.15
C ASN A 336 -27.88 26.84 10.00
N PHE A 337 -26.69 26.25 9.90
CA PHE A 337 -26.31 25.08 10.69
C PHE A 337 -24.88 25.22 11.19
N GLN A 338 -24.55 24.49 12.26
CA GLN A 338 -23.19 24.37 12.78
C GLN A 338 -22.71 22.93 12.64
N ALA A 339 -21.74 22.71 11.74
CA ALA A 339 -21.04 21.44 11.63
C ALA A 339 -19.91 21.34 12.66
N MET A 340 -19.76 20.15 13.25
CA MET A 340 -18.94 19.91 14.43
C MET A 340 -18.31 18.52 14.33
N LEU A 341 -17.03 18.42 14.64
CA LEU A 341 -16.27 17.18 14.67
C LEU A 341 -16.06 16.77 16.13
N LEU A 342 -16.60 15.61 16.52
CA LEU A 342 -16.48 15.06 17.86
C LEU A 342 -15.56 13.86 17.83
N GLN A 343 -14.59 13.83 18.74
CA GLN A 343 -13.75 12.67 19.00
C GLN A 343 -14.24 11.99 20.29
N PRO A 344 -15.07 10.94 20.19
CA PRO A 344 -15.57 10.22 21.37
C PRO A 344 -14.42 9.54 22.12
N SER A 345 -14.54 9.43 23.45
CA SER A 345 -13.66 8.55 24.23
C SER A 345 -14.22 7.11 24.27
N LYS A 346 -13.33 6.11 24.28
CA LYS A 346 -13.67 4.67 24.17
C LYS A 346 -14.75 4.22 25.13
N LYS A 347 -14.72 4.76 26.35
CA LYS A 347 -15.59 4.33 27.46
C LYS A 347 -16.91 5.10 27.50
N THR A 348 -16.97 6.27 26.88
CA THR A 348 -18.09 7.22 26.99
C THR A 348 -18.96 7.27 25.74
N MET A 349 -18.63 6.51 24.70
CA MET A 349 -19.32 6.53 23.41
C MET A 349 -20.84 6.32 23.54
N LYS A 350 -21.29 5.37 24.35
CA LYS A 350 -22.73 5.13 24.60
C LYS A 350 -23.40 6.33 25.27
N LYS A 351 -22.79 6.85 26.34
CA LYS A 351 -23.29 8.04 27.05
C LYS A 351 -23.31 9.28 26.16
N LEU A 352 -22.33 9.44 25.26
CA LEU A 352 -22.31 10.52 24.29
C LEU A 352 -23.49 10.42 23.31
N ARG A 353 -23.82 9.22 22.83
CA ARG A 353 -25.01 9.02 21.97
C ARG A 353 -26.30 9.38 22.72
N GLU A 354 -26.44 8.96 23.97
CA GLU A 354 -27.60 9.29 24.82
C GLU A 354 -27.76 10.81 24.98
N VAL A 355 -26.67 11.51 25.34
CA VAL A 355 -26.66 12.97 25.50
C VAL A 355 -26.99 13.71 24.20
N LEU A 356 -26.43 13.29 23.07
CA LEU A 356 -26.74 13.89 21.77
C LEU A 356 -28.19 13.66 21.36
N ASN A 357 -28.73 12.46 21.62
CA ASN A 357 -30.12 12.15 21.35
C ASN A 357 -31.06 13.02 22.19
N ASP A 358 -30.81 13.15 23.50
CA ASP A 358 -31.62 14.02 24.35
C ASP A 358 -31.58 15.49 23.92
N LEU A 359 -30.44 15.95 23.40
CA LEU A 359 -30.28 17.32 22.94
C LEU A 359 -31.05 17.61 21.64
N TYR A 360 -31.13 16.63 20.74
CA TYR A 360 -31.58 16.84 19.36
C TYR A 360 -32.83 16.05 18.95
N LYS A 361 -33.40 15.19 19.80
CA LYS A 361 -34.63 14.41 19.50
C LYS A 361 -35.82 15.25 19.03
N HIS A 362 -35.89 16.51 19.43
CA HIS A 362 -36.94 17.43 18.99
C HIS A 362 -36.91 17.73 17.47
N LEU A 363 -35.77 17.51 16.80
CA LEU A 363 -35.62 17.68 15.35
C LEU A 363 -36.34 16.57 14.56
N ASP A 364 -36.63 15.44 15.19
CA ASP A 364 -37.29 14.29 14.56
C ASP A 364 -38.74 14.59 14.18
N SER A 365 -39.45 15.42 14.96
CA SER A 365 -40.80 15.89 14.62
C SER A 365 -40.84 16.73 13.33
N SER A 366 -39.72 17.34 12.95
CA SER A 366 -39.57 18.07 11.68
C SER A 366 -39.17 17.15 10.51
N ALA A 367 -38.44 16.06 10.78
CA ALA A 367 -38.00 15.09 9.78
C ALA A 367 -39.10 14.09 9.39
N ALA A 368 -39.93 13.66 10.35
CA ALA A 368 -41.06 12.75 10.12
C ALA A 368 -42.08 13.30 9.10
N ALA A 369 -42.31 14.63 9.08
CA ALA A 369 -43.20 15.27 8.11
C ALA A 369 -42.68 15.22 6.65
N ILE A 370 -41.36 15.10 6.46
CA ILE A 370 -40.72 15.01 5.13
C ILE A 370 -40.59 13.55 4.69
N ILE A 371 -40.39 12.63 5.63
CA ILE A 371 -40.27 11.19 5.37
C ILE A 371 -41.61 10.59 4.92
N ASP A 372 -42.74 11.05 5.47
CA ASP A 372 -44.09 10.58 5.10
C ASP A 372 -44.43 10.89 3.62
N SER A 373 -43.76 11.88 3.02
CA SER A 373 -43.94 12.24 1.60
C SER A 373 -43.12 11.37 0.62
N ALA A 374 -42.14 10.60 1.12
CA ALA A 374 -41.15 9.89 0.31
C ALA A 374 -41.20 8.36 0.45
N MET A 375 -42.08 7.82 1.30
CA MET A 375 -42.12 6.37 1.63
C MET A 375 -42.96 5.48 0.71
N ASP A 376 -43.58 5.99 -0.37
CA ASP A 376 -44.34 5.17 -1.32
C ASP A 376 -43.51 4.65 -2.51
N ILE A 377 -42.29 4.14 -2.27
CA ILE A 377 -41.53 3.39 -3.30
C ILE A 377 -41.17 1.99 -2.76
N PRO A 378 -41.88 0.93 -3.19
CA PRO A 378 -41.56 -0.44 -2.82
C PRO A 378 -40.18 -0.87 -3.37
N GLY A 379 -39.24 -1.22 -2.49
CA GLY A 379 -37.92 -1.77 -2.85
C GLY A 379 -36.71 -1.12 -2.15
N LEU A 380 -36.90 0.01 -1.47
CA LEU A 380 -35.82 0.68 -0.72
C LEU A 380 -35.80 0.21 0.74
N ASN A 381 -35.01 -0.82 1.03
CA ASN A 381 -34.85 -1.34 2.39
C ASN A 381 -33.95 -0.40 3.23
N LEU A 382 -34.54 0.66 3.79
CA LEU A 382 -33.87 1.69 4.61
C LEU A 382 -33.60 1.24 6.06
N SER A 383 -33.52 -0.06 6.31
CA SER A 383 -33.50 -0.66 7.65
C SER A 383 -32.09 -0.91 8.24
N GLN A 384 -31.02 -0.56 7.51
CA GLN A 384 -29.62 -0.84 7.94
C GLN A 384 -28.74 0.41 8.13
N GLN A 385 -29.23 1.63 7.93
CA GLN A 385 -28.45 2.84 8.23
C GLN A 385 -28.77 3.35 9.65
N GLU A 386 -27.72 3.64 10.43
CA GLU A 386 -27.88 4.26 11.75
C GLU A 386 -28.57 5.62 11.59
N TYR A 387 -29.85 5.69 11.91
CA TYR A 387 -30.63 6.92 11.88
C TYR A 387 -30.42 7.72 13.17
N TYR A 388 -30.15 9.02 13.02
CA TYR A 388 -30.09 9.98 14.12
C TYR A 388 -30.96 11.21 13.79
N PRO A 389 -31.52 11.88 14.81
CA PRO A 389 -32.35 13.08 14.62
C PRO A 389 -31.53 14.31 14.13
N TYR A 390 -30.21 14.20 14.12
CA TYR A 390 -29.27 15.16 13.56
C TYR A 390 -28.48 14.52 12.41
N VAL A 391 -27.86 15.35 11.55
CA VAL A 391 -26.98 14.86 10.49
C VAL A 391 -25.75 14.21 11.12
N TYR A 392 -25.40 12.99 10.71
CA TYR A 392 -24.30 12.23 11.28
C TYR A 392 -23.50 11.49 10.21
N TYR A 393 -22.18 11.65 10.25
CA TYR A 393 -21.23 10.88 9.45
C TYR A 393 -20.06 10.43 10.31
N LYS A 394 -19.74 9.13 10.26
CA LYS A 394 -18.50 8.58 10.83
C LYS A 394 -17.31 8.83 9.88
N ILE A 395 -16.18 9.19 10.48
CA ILE A 395 -14.85 9.30 9.86
C ILE A 395 -13.90 8.43 10.68
N ASP A 396 -13.23 7.48 10.04
CA ASP A 396 -12.21 6.66 10.68
C ASP A 396 -10.85 6.93 10.02
N CYS A 397 -9.88 7.38 10.80
CA CYS A 397 -8.51 7.59 10.33
C CYS A 397 -7.61 6.38 10.56
N ASN A 398 -8.16 5.24 11.01
CA ASN A 398 -7.42 4.00 11.08
C ASN A 398 -7.38 3.34 9.69
N LEU A 399 -6.42 3.75 8.86
CA LEU A 399 -6.35 3.30 7.48
C LEU A 399 -5.66 1.94 7.31
N LEU A 400 -5.02 1.39 8.37
CA LEU A 400 -4.21 0.17 8.29
C LEU A 400 -4.69 -0.98 9.19
N ASP A 401 -5.52 -0.73 10.21
CA ASP A 401 -6.14 -1.81 10.99
C ASP A 401 -7.40 -2.33 10.31
N PHE A 402 -7.25 -2.91 9.12
CA PHE A 402 -8.26 -3.82 8.62
C PHE A 402 -8.07 -5.16 9.33
N LYS A 403 -8.99 -5.48 10.26
CA LYS A 403 -9.12 -6.86 10.73
C LYS A 403 -9.34 -7.76 9.52
N VAL A 404 -8.41 -8.69 9.31
CA VAL A 404 -8.59 -9.91 8.52
C VAL A 404 -9.80 -10.67 9.04
#